data_AF-A0A936AAG0-F1
#
_entry.id   AF-A0A936AAG0-F1
#
_cell.length_a   1.000
_cell.length_b   1.000
_cell.length_c   1.000
_cell.angle_alpha   90.00
_cell.angle_beta   90.00
_cell.angle_gamma   90.00
#
_symmetry.space_group_name_H-M   'P 1'
#
loop_
_entity.id
_entity.type
_entity.pdbx_description
1 polymer ?
#
loop_
_entity_poly.entity_id
_entity_poly.type
_entity_poly.pdbx_seq_one_letter_code
_entity_poly.pdbx_strand_id
1 'polypeptide(L)'
;MGAVLVKDGHGQGNTGTDRLVTAQSVDTFAHPRLKLGKTHGTGCHLSSALAALIALGTPLPEASAQAIAWTTQALEHGFDEGPLSVRYLDDSINPTQRSRAPR
;
A
#
# COMPACT_ATOMS: atom_id res chain seq x y z
N MET A 1 22.05 10.80 6.68
CA MET A 1 20.83 11.18 7.42
C MET A 1 19.75 10.15 7.12
N GLY A 2 18.95 9.76 8.12
CA GLY A 2 17.86 8.78 7.96
C GLY A 2 16.51 9.47 7.77
N ALA A 3 15.54 8.71 7.26
CA ALA A 3 14.14 9.11 7.16
C ALA A 3 13.24 7.93 7.54
N VAL A 4 12.04 8.21 8.05
CA VAL A 4 11.07 7.20 8.48
C VAL A 4 9.70 7.54 7.90
N LEU A 5 9.09 6.61 7.17
CA LEU A 5 7.69 6.69 6.77
C LEU A 5 6.82 5.93 7.77
N VAL A 6 5.97 6.65 8.50
CA VAL A 6 5.06 6.11 9.51
C VAL A 6 3.66 6.01 8.92
N LYS A 7 3.07 4.82 8.92
CA LYS A 7 1.69 4.61 8.46
C LYS A 7 0.66 4.95 9.54
N ASP A 8 -0.51 5.40 9.11
CA ASP A 8 -1.69 5.51 9.96
C ASP A 8 -2.25 4.12 10.24
N GLY A 9 -1.88 3.54 11.39
CA GLY A 9 -2.29 2.21 11.80
C GLY A 9 -3.80 2.07 12.02
N HIS A 10 -4.21 1.81 13.26
CA HIS A 10 -5.62 1.58 13.63
C HIS A 10 -6.37 2.89 13.96
N GLY A 11 -6.13 3.96 13.21
CA GLY A 11 -6.84 5.24 13.35
C GLY A 11 -8.36 5.11 13.15
N GLN A 12 -9.09 6.11 13.62
CA GLN A 12 -10.55 6.20 13.51
C GLN A 12 -10.96 7.20 12.42
N GLY A 13 -12.14 7.02 11.82
CA GLY A 13 -12.69 7.93 10.81
C GLY A 13 -12.51 7.44 9.36
N ASN A 14 -12.69 8.35 8.39
CA ASN A 14 -12.70 8.04 6.96
C ASN A 14 -11.37 8.35 6.24
N THR A 15 -10.39 8.90 6.96
CA THR A 15 -9.11 9.35 6.40
C THR A 15 -7.96 8.69 7.14
N GLY A 16 -7.04 8.08 6.39
CA GLY A 16 -5.73 7.66 6.86
C GLY A 16 -4.71 8.79 6.70
N THR A 17 -3.76 8.89 7.64
CA THR A 17 -2.70 9.93 7.64
C THR A 17 -1.30 9.35 7.83
N ASP A 18 -0.61 9.08 6.73
CA ASP A 18 0.79 8.63 6.75
C ASP A 18 1.74 9.84 6.90
N ARG A 19 2.93 9.65 7.49
CA ARG A 19 3.90 10.74 7.73
C ARG A 19 5.32 10.34 7.37
N LEU A 20 5.99 11.15 6.54
CA LEU A 20 7.42 11.04 6.30
C LEU A 20 8.16 11.98 7.26
N VAL A 21 8.96 11.41 8.15
CA VAL A 21 9.75 12.15 9.14
C VAL A 21 11.21 12.15 8.70
N THR A 22 11.77 13.35 8.56
CA THR A 22 13.20 13.59 8.34
C THR A 22 13.76 14.43 9.48
N ALA A 23 15.06 14.75 9.46
CA ALA A 23 15.64 15.67 10.43
C ALA A 23 15.18 17.13 10.19
N GLN A 24 14.62 17.44 9.02
CA GLN A 24 14.27 18.80 8.59
C GLN A 24 12.77 19.05 8.58
N SER A 25 11.97 18.01 8.33
CA SER A 25 10.54 18.15 8.08
C SER A 25 9.74 16.92 8.52
N VAL A 26 8.44 17.15 8.66
CA VAL A 26 7.43 16.11 8.74
C VAL A 26 6.40 16.36 7.65
N ASP A 27 6.44 15.55 6.60
CA ASP A 27 5.48 15.62 5.50
C ASP A 27 4.30 14.70 5.80
N THR A 28 3.09 15.15 5.54
CA THR A 28 1.85 14.43 5.87
C THR A 28 1.08 14.07 4.59
N PHE A 29 0.63 12.82 4.50
CA PHE A 29 -0.08 12.28 3.36
C PHE A 29 -1.44 11.73 3.80
N ALA A 30 -2.50 12.46 3.44
CA ALA A 30 -3.87 12.01 3.66
C ALA A 30 -4.34 11.10 2.52
N HIS A 31 -5.00 10.00 2.85
CA HIS A 31 -5.61 9.08 1.89
C HIS A 31 -6.92 8.52 2.45
N PRO A 32 -7.84 8.01 1.61
CA PRO A 32 -9.06 7.39 2.12
C PRO A 32 -8.74 6.19 3.02
N ARG A 33 -9.49 6.06 4.12
CA ARG A 33 -9.48 4.85 4.94
C ARG A 33 -10.52 3.89 4.38
N LEU A 34 -10.03 2.78 3.82
CA LEU A 34 -10.87 1.78 3.18
C LEU A 34 -11.39 0.80 4.24
N LYS A 35 -12.70 0.55 4.23
CA LYS A 35 -13.36 -0.44 5.11
C LYS A 35 -13.18 -1.85 4.53
N LEU A 36 -11.94 -2.32 4.53
CA LEU A 36 -11.59 -3.66 4.07
C LEU A 36 -11.55 -4.62 5.26
N GLY A 37 -11.71 -5.92 4.97
CA GLY A 37 -11.54 -6.98 5.95
C GLY A 37 -10.10 -7.07 6.50
N LYS A 38 -9.73 -8.20 7.08
CA LYS A 38 -8.34 -8.40 7.51
C LYS A 38 -7.42 -8.31 6.32
N THR A 39 -6.57 -7.29 6.31
CA THR A 39 -5.59 -7.09 5.25
C THR A 39 -4.15 -7.29 5.73
N HIS A 40 -3.51 -8.34 5.24
CA HIS A 40 -2.10 -8.69 5.36
C HIS A 40 -1.25 -8.34 4.09
N GLY A 41 -0.02 -7.87 4.26
CA GLY A 41 0.89 -7.56 3.13
C GLY A 41 0.84 -6.13 2.59
N THR A 42 -0.01 -5.26 3.14
CA THR A 42 -0.06 -3.82 2.79
C THR A 42 1.26 -3.09 3.01
N GLY A 43 1.96 -3.45 4.10
CA GLY A 43 3.30 -2.95 4.39
C GLY A 43 4.33 -3.36 3.34
N CYS A 44 4.37 -4.63 2.96
CA CYS A 44 5.29 -5.13 1.95
C CYS A 44 5.07 -4.46 0.59
N HIS A 45 3.81 -4.26 0.21
CA HIS A 45 3.47 -3.56 -1.04
C HIS A 45 3.96 -2.11 -1.01
N LEU A 46 3.61 -1.37 0.04
CA LEU A 46 4.06 0.02 0.21
C LEU A 46 5.59 0.14 0.20
N SER A 47 6.28 -0.71 0.97
CA SER A 47 7.74 -0.67 1.07
C SER A 47 8.41 -1.01 -0.27
N SER A 48 7.88 -1.98 -1.03
CA SER A 48 8.41 -2.35 -2.34
C SER A 48 8.20 -1.24 -3.37
N ALA A 49 7.02 -0.64 -3.40
CA ALA A 49 6.72 0.51 -4.25
C ALA A 49 7.65 1.70 -3.96
N LEU A 50 7.82 2.04 -2.67
CA LEU A 50 8.70 3.12 -2.25
C LEU A 50 10.16 2.85 -2.64
N ALA A 51 10.66 1.63 -2.39
CA ALA A 51 12.02 1.25 -2.74
C ALA A 51 12.26 1.34 -4.26
N ALA A 52 11.31 0.89 -5.08
CA ALA A 52 11.40 0.97 -6.53
C ALA A 52 11.46 2.43 -7.03
N LEU A 53 10.59 3.31 -6.51
CA LEU A 53 10.59 4.74 -6.86
C LEU A 53 11.89 5.43 -6.48
N ILE A 54 12.43 5.14 -5.29
CA ILE A 54 13.73 5.68 -4.87
C ILE A 54 14.84 5.18 -5.81
N ALA A 55 14.82 3.89 -6.19
CA ALA A 55 15.80 3.33 -7.12
C ALA A 55 15.74 3.95 -8.53
N LEU A 56 14.55 4.43 -8.94
CA LEU A 56 14.35 5.18 -10.18
C LEU A 56 14.76 6.67 -10.07
N GLY A 57 15.20 7.12 -8.90
CA GLY A 57 15.65 8.50 -8.67
C GLY A 57 14.54 9.47 -8.28
N THR A 58 13.32 8.99 -7.98
CA THR A 58 12.23 9.85 -7.50
C THR A 58 12.58 10.43 -6.13
N PRO A 59 12.42 11.76 -5.90
CA PRO A 59 12.65 12.39 -4.61
C PRO A 59 11.83 11.74 -3.49
N LEU A 60 12.39 11.60 -2.29
CA LEU A 60 11.78 10.82 -1.21
C LEU A 60 10.33 11.24 -0.83
N PRO A 61 9.97 12.54 -0.71
CA PRO A 61 8.59 12.93 -0.43
C PRO A 61 7.63 12.52 -1.55
N GLU A 62 8.06 12.68 -2.80
CA GLU A 62 7.28 12.31 -3.98
C GLU A 62 7.14 10.79 -4.10
N ALA A 63 8.22 10.06 -3.88
CA ALA A 63 8.23 8.60 -3.86
C ALA A 63 7.29 8.05 -2.77
N SER A 64 7.24 8.70 -1.61
CA SER A 64 6.33 8.35 -0.52
C SER A 64 4.87 8.57 -0.92
N ALA A 65 4.55 9.74 -1.49
CA ALA A 65 3.20 10.04 -1.96
C ALA A 65 2.72 9.04 -3.02
N GLN A 66 3.55 8.74 -4.02
CA GLN A 66 3.22 7.80 -5.09
C GLN A 66 3.05 6.36 -4.55
N ALA A 67 3.93 5.90 -3.65
CA ALA A 67 3.81 4.57 -3.06
C ALA A 67 2.52 4.42 -2.22
N ILE A 68 2.13 5.46 -1.47
CA ILE A 68 0.87 5.49 -0.71
C ILE A 68 -0.32 5.44 -1.66
N ALA A 69 -0.30 6.23 -2.73
CA ALA A 69 -1.36 6.25 -3.73
C ALA A 69 -1.54 4.88 -4.41
N TRP A 70 -0.45 4.25 -4.85
CA TRP A 70 -0.49 2.91 -5.45
C TRP A 70 -1.00 1.86 -4.48
N THR A 71 -0.52 1.87 -3.25
CA THR A 71 -1.00 0.93 -2.22
C THR A 71 -2.48 1.11 -1.96
N THR A 72 -2.97 2.35 -1.90
CA THR A 72 -4.40 2.67 -1.70
C THR A 72 -5.22 2.18 -2.88
N GLN A 73 -4.79 2.43 -4.12
CA GLN A 73 -5.49 1.96 -5.33
C GLN A 73 -5.53 0.44 -5.42
N ALA A 74 -4.43 -0.24 -5.08
CA ALA A 74 -4.37 -1.71 -5.05
C ALA A 74 -5.32 -2.29 -4.00
N LEU A 75 -5.49 -1.59 -2.88
CA LEU A 75 -6.45 -1.97 -1.84
C LEU A 75 -7.91 -1.69 -2.25
N GLU A 76 -8.16 -0.62 -3.01
CA GLU A 76 -9.50 -0.28 -3.51
C GLU A 76 -10.00 -1.27 -4.58
N HIS A 77 -9.13 -1.65 -5.52
CA HIS A 77 -9.52 -2.42 -6.71
C HIS A 77 -9.16 -3.90 -6.64
N GLY A 78 -8.39 -4.32 -5.62
CA GLY A 78 -7.72 -5.61 -5.60
C GLY A 78 -6.51 -5.62 -6.53
N PHE A 79 -5.59 -6.55 -6.28
CA PHE A 79 -4.43 -6.75 -7.16
C PHE A 79 -4.88 -7.35 -8.48
N ASP A 80 -4.84 -6.57 -9.56
CA ASP A 80 -4.95 -7.09 -10.92
C ASP A 80 -3.57 -7.59 -11.39
N GLU A 81 -3.56 -8.76 -12.02
CA GLU A 81 -2.40 -9.66 -12.11
C GLU A 81 -1.39 -9.18 -13.18
N GLY A 82 -0.50 -8.27 -12.81
CA GLY A 82 0.76 -8.06 -13.53
C GLY A 82 1.76 -9.23 -13.32
N PRO A 83 2.82 -9.37 -14.13
CA PRO A 83 3.67 -10.57 -14.24
C PRO A 83 4.50 -10.94 -13.00
N LEU A 84 4.30 -10.28 -11.86
CA LEU A 84 4.91 -10.58 -10.57
C LEU A 84 3.79 -10.97 -9.60
N SER A 85 3.45 -12.25 -9.60
CA SER A 85 2.36 -12.83 -8.82
C SER A 85 2.66 -12.83 -7.31
N VAL A 86 2.11 -11.86 -6.59
CA VAL A 86 1.93 -11.95 -5.13
C VAL A 86 0.46 -11.68 -4.82
N ARG A 87 -0.32 -12.74 -4.59
CA ARG A 87 -1.67 -12.62 -4.02
C ARG A 87 -1.53 -12.48 -2.52
N TYR A 88 -1.95 -11.35 -2.00
CA TYR A 88 -2.48 -11.28 -0.65
C TYR A 88 -3.58 -10.22 -0.66
N LEU A 89 -4.72 -10.51 -0.01
CA LEU A 89 -5.78 -9.60 0.48
C LEU A 89 -7.23 -9.89 0.04
N ASP A 90 -7.76 -11.04 0.45
CA ASP A 90 -8.94 -11.14 1.35
C ASP A 90 -9.20 -12.62 1.68
N ASP A 91 -9.14 -13.00 2.96
CA ASP A 91 -9.55 -14.35 3.42
C ASP A 91 -11.08 -14.54 3.38
N SER A 92 -11.85 -13.47 3.15
CA SER A 92 -13.32 -13.49 3.06
C SER A 92 -13.88 -13.59 1.64
N ILE A 93 -13.02 -13.57 0.59
CA ILE A 93 -13.43 -13.87 -0.79
C ILE A 93 -13.56 -15.39 -0.94
N ASN A 94 -14.80 -15.82 -0.72
CA ASN A 94 -15.42 -17.13 -0.89
C ASN A 94 -14.62 -18.21 -1.69
N PRO A 95 -14.27 -19.37 -1.08
CA PRO A 95 -13.53 -20.46 -1.74
C PRO A 95 -14.30 -21.21 -2.85
N THR A 96 -15.58 -20.91 -3.07
CA THR A 96 -16.45 -21.63 -4.02
C THR A 96 -16.36 -21.17 -5.47
N GLN A 97 -15.61 -20.12 -5.80
CA GLN A 97 -15.42 -19.65 -7.18
C GLN A 97 -14.23 -20.33 -7.91
N ARG A 98 -13.66 -21.41 -7.34
CA ARG A 98 -12.61 -22.21 -8.00
C ARG A 98 -13.21 -23.09 -9.10
N SER A 99 -13.55 -22.52 -10.27
CA SER A 99 -13.67 -23.34 -11.48
C SER A 99 -12.26 -23.78 -11.89
N ARG A 100 -12.00 -25.09 -11.80
CA ARG A 100 -10.80 -25.70 -12.40
C ARG A 100 -10.90 -25.50 -13.91
N ALA A 101 -9.93 -24.81 -14.50
CA ALA A 101 -9.69 -24.93 -15.93
C ALA A 101 -9.40 -26.42 -16.24
N PRO A 102 -10.00 -27.01 -17.29
CA PRO A 102 -9.77 -28.40 -17.63
C PRO A 102 -8.32 -28.59 -18.13
N ARG A 103 -7.75 -29.75 -17.77
CA ARG A 103 -6.44 -30.22 -18.27
C ARG A 103 -6.50 -30.57 -19.74
#